data_AF-A0A2A4IXS4-F1
#
_entry.id   AF-A0A2A4IXS4-F1
#
_cell.length_a   1.000
_cell.length_b   1.000
_cell.length_c   1.000
_cell.angle_alpha   90.00
_cell.angle_beta   90.00
_cell.angle_gamma   90.00
#
_symmetry.space_group_name_H-M   'P 1'
#
loop_
_entity.id
_entity.type
_entity.pdbx_description
1 polymer ?
#
loop_
_entity_poly.entity_id
_entity_poly.type
_entity_poly.pdbx_seq_one_letter_code
_entity_poly.pdbx_strand_id
1 'polypeptide(L)'
;MSVYLDEPSANNTETSIMKKIWNQTAPLFKPPLLKNSAILYYLLLTAYMTSTGFTMWVPTLTNAFFTGGESSNHYGSTFCEVASQSASGSNSTASKECTGTIEPKALYATMVYSGASTLLMITLSFVVGPLGKKKLTLSVFVVTSLCGVMLLYVKVPMLSIALFFMFLYVAQILGNVNTYLVELNPTHLRGMATCLSVVVARGSGFFSVQIIASLLGNHCTPMLYGYVALVMSGFFVATFLPPDTKSKMNENEVVRNEEAADPEIPKE
;
A
#
# COMPACT_ATOMS: atom_id res chain seq x y z
N MET A 1 -13.39 39.11 8.93
CA MET A 1 -12.05 39.12 8.31
C MET A 1 -11.99 37.97 7.33
N SER A 2 -12.31 38.22 6.07
CA SER A 2 -12.23 37.22 5.00
C SER A 2 -10.78 37.15 4.54
N VAL A 3 -10.13 36.03 4.81
CA VAL A 3 -8.79 35.73 4.29
C VAL A 3 -8.95 35.46 2.80
N TYR A 4 -8.69 36.47 1.98
CA TYR A 4 -8.46 36.27 0.55
C TYR A 4 -7.11 35.59 0.39
N LEU A 5 -7.12 34.34 -0.06
CA LEU A 5 -5.95 33.76 -0.70
C LEU A 5 -5.81 34.49 -2.03
N ASP A 6 -4.80 35.35 -2.12
CA ASP A 6 -4.37 35.95 -3.37
C ASP A 6 -3.90 34.82 -4.29
N GLU A 7 -4.82 34.29 -5.11
CA GLU A 7 -4.46 33.46 -6.24
C GLU A 7 -3.73 34.38 -7.23
N PRO A 8 -2.43 34.14 -7.53
CA PRO A 8 -1.73 34.97 -8.48
C PRO A 8 -2.44 34.86 -9.82
N SER A 9 -2.99 36.01 -10.24
CA SER A 9 -3.71 36.24 -11.48
C SER A 9 -3.10 35.43 -12.61
N ALA A 10 -3.90 34.53 -13.17
CA ALA A 10 -3.53 33.67 -14.29
C ALA A 10 -3.24 34.54 -15.51
N ASN A 11 -1.99 34.95 -15.65
CA ASN A 11 -1.51 35.59 -16.86
C ASN A 11 -1.56 34.52 -17.98
N ASN A 12 -2.34 34.82 -19.02
CA ASN A 12 -2.52 33.99 -20.19
C ASN A 12 -1.15 33.73 -20.85
N THR A 13 -0.60 32.56 -20.59
CA THR A 13 0.43 31.95 -21.41
C THR A 13 0.03 30.49 -21.49
N GLU A 14 -0.11 29.96 -22.70
CA GLU A 14 -0.34 28.54 -23.03
C GLU A 14 0.77 27.65 -22.45
N THR A 15 0.84 27.57 -21.13
CA THR A 15 1.71 26.67 -20.42
C THR A 15 0.86 25.44 -20.17
N SER A 16 1.18 24.38 -20.90
CA SER A 16 0.58 23.06 -20.74
C SER A 16 0.37 22.76 -19.25
N ILE A 17 -0.80 22.24 -18.88
CA ILE A 17 -1.17 21.89 -17.50
C ILE A 17 -0.05 21.06 -16.83
N MET A 18 0.63 20.21 -17.63
CA MET A 18 1.81 19.45 -17.24
C MET A 18 2.98 20.32 -16.74
N LYS A 19 3.24 21.47 -17.38
CA LYS A 19 4.28 22.43 -16.97
C LYS A 19 3.93 23.13 -15.67
N LYS A 20 2.63 23.38 -15.42
CA LYS A 20 2.13 23.95 -14.15
C LYS A 20 2.26 22.95 -13.01
N ILE A 21 1.85 21.69 -13.23
CA ILE A 21 2.05 20.57 -12.29
C ILE A 21 3.55 20.36 -12.03
N TRP A 22 4.37 20.39 -13.08
CA TRP A 22 5.82 20.25 -12.96
C TRP A 22 6.42 21.37 -12.11
N ASN A 23 6.09 22.63 -12.36
CA ASN A 23 6.59 23.75 -11.56
C ASN A 23 6.15 23.68 -10.09
N GLN A 24 4.97 23.12 -9.79
CA GLN A 24 4.50 22.93 -8.43
C GLN A 24 5.09 21.69 -7.73
N THR A 25 5.41 20.64 -8.49
CA THR A 25 5.94 19.37 -7.95
C THR A 25 7.48 19.36 -7.90
N ALA A 26 8.16 20.08 -8.80
CA ALA A 26 9.62 20.22 -8.84
C ALA A 26 10.26 20.68 -7.52
N PRO A 27 9.68 21.59 -6.71
CA PRO A 27 10.23 21.93 -5.39
C PRO A 27 10.28 20.74 -4.43
N LEU A 28 9.35 19.78 -4.55
CA LEU A 28 9.33 18.55 -3.75
C LEU A 28 10.49 17.61 -4.11
N PHE A 29 11.00 17.73 -5.34
CA PHE A 29 12.13 17.00 -5.88
C PHE A 29 13.46 17.78 -5.77
N LYS A 30 13.55 18.85 -4.97
CA LYS A 30 14.84 19.50 -4.69
C LYS A 30 15.58 18.78 -3.55
N PRO A 31 16.90 18.56 -3.67
CA PRO A 31 17.72 18.13 -2.52
C PRO A 31 17.66 19.22 -1.43
N PRO A 32 17.61 18.88 -0.12
CA PRO A 32 17.94 17.57 0.48
C PRO A 32 16.76 16.60 0.69
N LEU A 33 15.50 16.97 0.42
CA LEU A 33 14.32 16.15 0.73
C LEU A 33 14.05 15.01 -0.27
N LEU A 34 14.56 15.13 -1.51
CA LEU A 34 14.28 14.18 -2.60
C LEU A 34 14.59 12.73 -2.21
N LYS A 35 15.71 12.48 -1.51
CA LYS A 35 16.12 11.11 -1.17
C LYS A 35 15.10 10.41 -0.27
N ASN A 36 14.61 11.10 0.76
CA ASN A 36 13.64 10.53 1.70
C ASN A 36 12.27 10.37 1.06
N SER A 37 11.81 11.35 0.29
CA SER A 37 10.54 11.26 -0.44
C SER A 37 10.56 10.14 -1.49
N ALA A 38 11.67 9.98 -2.23
CA ALA A 38 11.82 8.91 -3.21
C ALA A 38 11.79 7.51 -2.56
N ILE A 39 12.44 7.34 -1.41
CA ILE A 39 12.37 6.11 -0.60
C ILE A 39 10.91 5.81 -0.23
N LEU A 40 10.18 6.79 0.30
CA LEU A 40 8.77 6.64 0.69
C LEU A 40 7.85 6.30 -0.49
N TYR A 41 8.02 6.98 -1.64
CA TYR A 41 7.24 6.67 -2.84
C TYR A 41 7.55 5.28 -3.40
N TYR A 42 8.81 4.83 -3.34
CA TYR A 42 9.17 3.47 -3.72
C TYR A 42 8.52 2.43 -2.80
N LEU A 43 8.52 2.65 -1.48
CA LEU A 43 7.83 1.76 -0.53
C LEU A 43 6.33 1.66 -0.84
N LEU A 44 5.67 2.79 -1.10
CA LEU A 44 4.26 2.81 -1.52
C LEU A 44 4.03 2.04 -2.81
N LEU A 45 4.87 2.25 -3.82
CA LEU A 45 4.79 1.54 -5.08
C LEU A 45 4.88 0.04 -4.85
N THR A 46 5.87 -0.44 -4.10
CA THR A 46 6.06 -1.87 -3.85
C THR A 46 4.87 -2.50 -3.11
N ALA A 47 4.36 -1.80 -2.08
CA ALA A 47 3.22 -2.27 -1.30
C ALA A 47 1.91 -2.28 -2.11
N TYR A 48 1.64 -1.24 -2.89
CA TYR A 48 0.39 -1.12 -3.63
C TYR A 48 0.36 -1.95 -4.90
N MET A 49 1.49 -2.13 -5.59
CA MET A 49 1.63 -3.14 -6.65
C MET A 49 1.15 -4.48 -6.10
N THR A 50 1.71 -4.91 -4.96
CA THR A 50 1.37 -6.21 -4.37
C THR A 50 -0.07 -6.26 -3.87
N SER A 51 -0.45 -5.40 -2.93
CA SER A 51 -1.76 -5.49 -2.28
C SER A 51 -2.91 -5.18 -3.23
N THR A 52 -2.91 -3.99 -3.85
CA THR A 52 -4.05 -3.54 -4.65
C THR A 52 -4.18 -4.37 -5.92
N GLY A 53 -3.04 -4.75 -6.52
CA GLY A 53 -3.01 -5.64 -7.65
C GLY A 53 -3.75 -6.95 -7.38
N PHE A 54 -3.34 -7.68 -6.35
CA PHE A 54 -3.93 -8.98 -6.02
C PHE A 54 -5.33 -8.89 -5.42
N THR A 55 -5.69 -7.77 -4.77
CA THR A 55 -7.02 -7.59 -4.16
C THR A 55 -8.15 -7.76 -5.18
N MET A 56 -7.97 -7.32 -6.43
CA MET A 56 -8.97 -7.51 -7.48
C MET A 56 -9.18 -8.99 -7.85
N TRP A 57 -8.15 -9.82 -7.67
CA TRP A 57 -8.16 -11.25 -7.98
C TRP A 57 -8.52 -12.13 -6.79
N VAL A 58 -8.59 -11.55 -5.58
CA VAL A 58 -8.96 -12.28 -4.36
C VAL A 58 -10.24 -13.09 -4.51
N PRO A 59 -11.38 -12.56 -5.02
CA PRO A 59 -12.63 -13.33 -5.10
C PRO A 59 -12.47 -14.55 -5.99
N THR A 60 -11.85 -14.39 -7.16
CA THR A 60 -11.60 -15.46 -8.13
C THR A 60 -10.69 -16.54 -7.55
N LEU A 61 -9.57 -16.14 -6.94
CA LEU A 61 -8.62 -17.04 -6.31
C LEU A 61 -9.28 -17.81 -5.16
N THR A 62 -9.98 -17.08 -4.29
CA THR A 62 -10.67 -17.65 -3.13
C THR A 62 -11.76 -18.63 -3.56
N ASN A 63 -12.53 -18.30 -4.61
CA ASN A 63 -13.52 -19.20 -5.19
C ASN A 63 -12.86 -20.48 -5.75
N ALA A 64 -11.72 -20.36 -6.44
CA ALA A 64 -10.96 -21.52 -6.92
C ALA A 64 -10.51 -22.45 -5.79
N PHE A 65 -10.04 -21.88 -4.66
CA PHE A 65 -9.66 -22.66 -3.49
C PHE A 65 -10.83 -23.32 -2.77
N PHE A 66 -12.02 -22.70 -2.73
CA PHE A 66 -13.20 -23.27 -2.07
C PHE A 66 -13.94 -24.29 -2.93
N THR A 67 -14.13 -24.02 -4.23
CA THR A 67 -14.80 -24.95 -5.16
C THR A 67 -13.89 -26.14 -5.50
N GLY A 68 -12.56 -25.96 -5.52
CA GLY A 68 -11.61 -27.05 -5.65
C GLY A 68 -11.59 -27.99 -4.44
N GLY A 69 -11.92 -27.52 -3.24
CA GLY A 69 -11.85 -28.29 -2.00
C GLY A 69 -12.77 -29.52 -1.92
N GLU A 70 -13.82 -29.59 -2.74
CA GLU A 70 -14.71 -30.77 -2.79
C GLU A 70 -14.21 -31.88 -3.73
N SER A 71 -13.25 -31.57 -4.61
CA SER A 71 -12.57 -32.56 -5.43
C SER A 71 -11.27 -32.95 -4.74
N SER A 72 -11.13 -34.22 -4.37
CA SER A 72 -10.02 -34.85 -3.63
C SER A 72 -8.60 -34.74 -4.26
N ASN A 73 -8.39 -33.83 -5.22
CA ASN A 73 -7.20 -33.77 -6.07
C ASN A 73 -6.26 -32.58 -5.81
N HIS A 74 -6.54 -31.72 -4.82
CA HIS A 74 -5.69 -30.54 -4.52
C HIS A 74 -4.72 -30.74 -3.34
N TYR A 75 -4.68 -31.93 -2.74
CA TYR A 75 -3.73 -32.24 -1.68
C TYR A 75 -2.33 -32.39 -2.30
N GLY A 76 -1.47 -31.38 -2.12
CA GLY A 76 -0.13 -31.36 -2.71
C GLY A 76 0.10 -30.30 -3.80
N SER A 77 -0.96 -29.63 -4.29
CA SER A 77 -0.84 -28.56 -5.28
C SER A 77 -0.34 -27.27 -4.64
N THR A 78 0.51 -26.53 -5.37
CA THR A 78 0.98 -25.21 -4.92
C THR A 78 -0.09 -24.15 -5.16
N PHE A 79 0.03 -22.99 -4.50
CA PHE A 79 -0.90 -21.87 -4.70
C PHE A 79 -1.09 -21.51 -6.19
N CYS A 80 0.03 -21.47 -6.93
CA CYS A 80 0.00 -21.05 -8.32
C CYS A 80 -0.64 -22.05 -9.27
N GLU A 81 -0.65 -23.33 -8.92
CA GLU A 81 -1.26 -24.38 -9.73
C GLU A 81 -2.78 -24.32 -9.66
N VAL A 82 -3.32 -24.03 -8.48
CA VAL A 82 -4.76 -23.76 -8.30
C VAL A 82 -5.15 -22.43 -8.96
N ALA A 83 -4.32 -21.39 -8.78
CA ALA A 83 -4.56 -20.07 -9.35
C ALA A 83 -4.53 -20.08 -10.89
N SER A 84 -3.54 -20.72 -11.51
CA SER A 84 -3.42 -20.79 -12.97
C SER A 84 -4.56 -21.57 -13.62
N GLN A 85 -4.99 -22.67 -13.00
CA GLN A 85 -6.13 -23.46 -13.47
C GLN A 85 -7.42 -22.64 -13.47
N SER A 86 -7.61 -21.79 -12.47
CA SER A 86 -8.76 -20.88 -12.40
C SER A 86 -8.71 -19.73 -13.41
N ALA A 87 -7.51 -19.24 -13.72
CA ALA A 87 -7.31 -18.11 -14.64
C ALA A 87 -7.32 -18.52 -16.12
N SER A 88 -6.85 -19.72 -16.44
CA SER A 88 -6.67 -20.19 -17.82
C SER A 88 -7.93 -20.78 -18.45
N GLY A 89 -9.05 -20.89 -17.72
CA GLY A 89 -10.34 -21.34 -18.24
C GLY A 89 -10.28 -22.68 -18.97
N SER A 90 -10.61 -23.77 -18.27
CA SER A 90 -10.76 -25.14 -18.80
C SER A 90 -10.93 -25.20 -20.33
N ASN A 91 -9.86 -25.57 -21.05
CA ASN A 91 -9.90 -26.04 -22.45
C ASN A 91 -10.63 -27.39 -22.50
N SER A 92 -11.87 -27.42 -22.05
CA SER A 92 -12.72 -28.59 -22.09
C SER A 92 -14.02 -28.13 -22.72
N THR A 93 -14.31 -28.75 -23.86
CA THR A 93 -15.43 -28.61 -24.77
C THR A 93 -16.81 -28.86 -24.14
N ALA A 94 -16.95 -28.68 -22.83
CA ALA A 94 -18.21 -28.75 -22.12
C ALA A 94 -18.74 -27.32 -21.97
N SER A 95 -19.84 -27.06 -22.66
CA SER A 95 -20.76 -25.96 -22.40
C SER A 95 -21.20 -25.98 -20.93
N LYS A 96 -20.36 -25.50 -20.01
CA LYS A 96 -20.82 -25.09 -18.69
C LYS A 96 -21.45 -23.72 -18.89
N GLU A 97 -22.77 -23.67 -18.69
CA GLU A 97 -23.46 -22.41 -18.45
C GLU A 97 -22.61 -21.55 -17.52
N CYS A 98 -22.33 -20.32 -17.91
CA CYS A 98 -21.79 -19.31 -17.01
C CYS A 98 -22.88 -18.95 -16.01
N THR A 99 -23.14 -19.84 -15.05
CA THR A 99 -23.85 -19.46 -13.85
C THR A 99 -22.90 -18.51 -13.11
N GLY A 100 -23.16 -17.21 -13.22
CA GLY A 100 -22.41 -16.15 -12.53
C GLY A 100 -22.57 -16.17 -11.01
N THR A 101 -22.72 -17.35 -10.42
CA THR A 101 -22.81 -17.57 -8.98
C THR A 101 -21.40 -17.67 -8.44
N ILE A 102 -20.88 -16.53 -8.00
CA ILE A 102 -19.78 -16.47 -7.06
C ILE A 102 -20.24 -17.21 -5.80
N GLU A 103 -19.48 -18.22 -5.35
CA GLU A 103 -19.86 -18.95 -4.15
C GLU A 103 -19.91 -17.98 -2.96
N PRO A 104 -21.01 -17.95 -2.17
CA PRO A 104 -21.15 -17.00 -1.06
C PRO A 104 -19.98 -17.08 -0.07
N LYS A 105 -19.32 -18.25 0.04
CA LYS A 105 -18.12 -18.45 0.86
C LYS A 105 -16.94 -17.53 0.45
N ALA A 106 -16.78 -17.25 -0.85
CA ALA A 106 -15.74 -16.32 -1.32
C ALA A 106 -16.06 -14.88 -0.92
N LEU A 107 -17.34 -14.50 -0.92
CA LEU A 107 -17.79 -13.19 -0.44
C LEU A 107 -17.62 -13.07 1.08
N TYR A 108 -17.90 -14.13 1.85
CA TYR A 108 -17.64 -14.14 3.29
C TYR A 108 -16.14 -14.00 3.59
N ALA A 109 -15.27 -14.71 2.85
CA ALA A 109 -13.83 -14.61 3.04
C ALA A 109 -13.28 -13.21 2.73
N THR A 110 -13.79 -12.53 1.70
CA THR A 110 -13.40 -11.14 1.40
C THR A 110 -13.92 -10.15 2.44
N MET A 111 -15.13 -10.36 2.99
CA MET A 111 -15.65 -9.57 4.11
C MET A 111 -14.80 -9.74 5.37
N VAL A 112 -14.41 -10.98 5.70
CA VAL A 112 -13.53 -11.25 6.85
C VAL A 112 -12.16 -10.62 6.64
N TYR A 113 -11.59 -10.75 5.44
CA TYR A 113 -10.31 -10.12 5.10
C TYR A 113 -10.36 -8.59 5.23
N SER A 114 -11.40 -7.93 4.69
CA SER A 114 -11.52 -6.47 4.79
C SER A 114 -11.74 -6.01 6.23
N GLY A 115 -12.58 -6.71 7.00
CA GLY A 115 -12.80 -6.44 8.42
C GLY A 115 -11.52 -6.60 9.25
N ALA A 116 -10.78 -7.70 9.03
CA ALA A 116 -9.50 -7.94 9.68
C ALA A 116 -8.46 -6.87 9.30
N SER A 117 -8.42 -6.46 8.03
CA SER A 117 -7.56 -5.37 7.55
C SER A 117 -7.83 -4.05 8.28
N THR A 118 -9.10 -3.70 8.48
CA THR A 118 -9.48 -2.49 9.22
C THR A 118 -9.09 -2.58 10.71
N LEU A 119 -9.34 -3.71 11.35
CA LEU A 119 -8.95 -3.93 12.75
C LEU A 119 -7.43 -3.87 12.93
N LEU A 120 -6.68 -4.45 12.00
CA LEU A 120 -5.22 -4.36 11.98
C LEU A 120 -4.77 -2.91 11.81
N MET A 121 -5.39 -2.13 10.91
CA MET A 121 -5.03 -0.71 10.72
C MET A 121 -5.25 0.12 11.99
N ILE A 122 -6.37 -0.10 12.68
CA ILE A 122 -6.67 0.55 13.96
C ILE A 122 -5.62 0.15 15.01
N THR A 123 -5.33 -1.15 15.13
CA THR A 123 -4.34 -1.66 16.08
C THR A 123 -2.95 -1.08 15.80
N LEU A 124 -2.52 -1.06 14.54
CA LEU A 124 -1.26 -0.45 14.12
C LEU A 124 -1.21 1.03 14.55
N SER A 125 -2.31 1.76 14.41
CA SER A 125 -2.39 3.19 14.80
C SER A 125 -2.16 3.39 16.30
N PHE A 126 -2.67 2.52 17.17
CA PHE A 126 -2.38 2.56 18.62
C PHE A 126 -0.93 2.15 18.92
N VAL A 127 -0.39 1.20 18.17
CA VAL A 127 0.95 0.64 18.35
C VAL A 127 2.07 1.57 17.84
N VAL A 128 1.75 2.53 16.93
CA VAL A 128 2.70 3.56 16.46
C VAL A 128 3.33 4.33 17.63
N GLY A 129 2.56 4.64 18.66
CA GLY A 129 3.01 5.41 19.82
C GLY A 129 4.26 4.83 20.50
N PRO A 130 4.20 3.58 21.03
CA PRO A 130 5.33 2.98 21.73
C PRO A 130 6.45 2.46 20.81
N LEU A 131 6.15 1.92 19.61
CA LEU A 131 7.14 1.26 18.76
C LEU A 131 7.89 2.20 17.81
N GLY A 132 7.32 3.37 17.51
CA GLY A 132 7.83 4.25 16.45
C GLY A 132 7.45 3.78 15.05
N LYS A 133 7.28 4.73 14.14
CA LYS A 133 6.79 4.52 12.77
C LYS A 133 7.78 3.72 11.92
N LYS A 134 9.09 3.85 12.18
CA LYS A 134 10.13 3.18 11.40
C LYS A 134 10.12 1.69 11.69
N LYS A 135 10.11 1.35 12.99
CA LYS A 135 10.08 -0.05 13.44
C LYS A 135 8.76 -0.72 13.05
N LEU A 136 7.65 0.01 13.12
CA LEU A 136 6.36 -0.50 12.66
C LEU A 136 6.38 -0.84 11.16
N THR A 137 6.82 0.10 10.32
CA THR A 137 6.91 -0.11 8.86
C THR A 137 7.84 -1.28 8.54
N LEU A 138 8.99 -1.36 9.20
CA LEU A 138 9.92 -2.48 9.04
C LEU A 138 9.27 -3.82 9.43
N SER A 139 8.54 -3.87 10.55
CA SER A 139 7.89 -5.09 11.03
C SER A 139 6.83 -5.60 10.04
N VAL A 140 6.04 -4.70 9.44
CA VAL A 140 5.04 -5.07 8.42
C VAL A 140 5.73 -5.71 7.21
N PHE A 141 6.80 -5.11 6.70
CA PHE A 141 7.57 -5.68 5.58
C PHE A 141 8.20 -7.04 5.90
N VAL A 142 8.70 -7.25 7.14
CA VAL A 142 9.26 -8.53 7.56
C VAL A 142 8.18 -9.61 7.58
N VAL A 143 7.04 -9.34 8.21
CA VAL A 143 5.94 -10.30 8.34
C VAL A 143 5.38 -10.65 6.96
N THR A 144 5.10 -9.65 6.12
CA THR A 144 4.54 -9.89 4.79
C THR A 144 5.52 -10.62 3.90
N SER A 145 6.80 -10.25 3.93
CA SER A 145 7.82 -10.94 3.14
C SER A 145 7.98 -12.40 3.56
N LEU A 146 8.03 -12.69 4.87
CA LEU A 146 8.11 -14.06 5.37
C LEU A 146 6.89 -14.89 4.92
N CYS A 147 5.68 -14.32 5.02
CA CYS A 147 4.47 -14.96 4.52
C CYS A 147 4.52 -15.20 3.01
N GLY A 148 5.03 -14.24 2.22
CA GLY A 148 5.19 -14.37 0.77
C GLY A 148 6.19 -15.46 0.38
N VAL A 149 7.33 -15.56 1.07
CA VAL A 149 8.30 -16.65 0.84
C VAL A 149 7.69 -17.99 1.23
N MET A 150 7.02 -18.07 2.37
CA MET A 150 6.37 -19.30 2.83
C MET A 150 5.29 -19.77 1.86
N LEU A 151 4.52 -18.84 1.27
CA LEU A 151 3.49 -19.11 0.28
C LEU A 151 4.01 -19.88 -0.94
N LEU A 152 5.28 -19.69 -1.33
CA LEU A 152 5.89 -20.38 -2.48
C LEU A 152 6.10 -21.88 -2.24
N TYR A 153 6.23 -22.31 -0.98
CA TYR A 153 6.56 -23.70 -0.62
C TYR A 153 5.37 -24.47 -0.05
N VAL A 154 4.33 -23.78 0.42
CA VAL A 154 3.17 -24.42 1.04
C VAL A 154 2.30 -25.10 -0.01
N LYS A 155 2.01 -26.38 0.27
CA LYS A 155 1.15 -27.26 -0.55
C LYS A 155 -0.21 -27.57 0.12
N VAL A 156 -0.48 -26.89 1.25
CA VAL A 156 -1.72 -27.04 2.02
C VAL A 156 -2.67 -25.91 1.64
N PRO A 157 -3.82 -26.18 1.01
CA PRO A 157 -4.66 -25.14 0.39
C PRO A 157 -5.17 -24.08 1.38
N MET A 158 -5.63 -24.50 2.57
CA MET A 158 -6.11 -23.59 3.61
C MET A 158 -5.01 -22.69 4.18
N LEU A 159 -3.79 -23.22 4.31
CA LEU A 159 -2.64 -22.43 4.76
C LEU A 159 -2.18 -21.47 3.66
N SER A 160 -2.20 -21.91 2.39
CA SER A 160 -1.84 -21.06 1.24
C SER A 160 -2.73 -19.83 1.14
N ILE A 161 -4.05 -19.98 1.26
CA ILE A 161 -4.96 -18.83 1.18
C ILE A 161 -4.80 -17.88 2.38
N ALA A 162 -4.55 -18.41 3.59
CA ALA A 162 -4.28 -17.60 4.77
C ALA A 162 -2.97 -16.80 4.62
N LEU A 163 -1.89 -17.44 4.15
CA LEU A 163 -0.61 -16.78 3.87
C LEU A 163 -0.73 -15.74 2.76
N PHE A 164 -1.54 -16.01 1.73
CA PHE A 164 -1.84 -15.04 0.68
C PHE A 164 -2.52 -13.79 1.24
N PHE A 165 -3.56 -13.92 2.08
CA PHE A 165 -4.16 -12.76 2.74
C PHE A 165 -3.17 -11.99 3.61
N MET A 166 -2.31 -12.69 4.36
CA MET A 166 -1.28 -12.06 5.19
C MET A 166 -0.26 -11.29 4.34
N PHE A 167 0.09 -11.80 3.16
CA PHE A 167 0.96 -11.12 2.20
C PHE A 167 0.37 -9.80 1.70
N LEU A 168 -0.97 -9.72 1.53
CA LEU A 168 -1.65 -8.50 1.07
C LEU A 168 -1.67 -7.38 2.12
N TYR A 169 -1.47 -7.67 3.41
CA TYR A 169 -1.44 -6.62 4.44
C TYR A 169 -0.26 -5.64 4.31
N VAL A 170 0.62 -5.82 3.34
CA VAL A 170 1.67 -4.84 3.02
C VAL A 170 1.11 -3.43 2.70
N ALA A 171 -0.16 -3.30 2.26
CA ALA A 171 -0.80 -1.99 2.04
C ALA A 171 -0.98 -1.14 3.31
N GLN A 172 -0.90 -1.74 4.50
CA GLN A 172 -1.07 -1.03 5.78
C GLN A 172 -0.03 0.08 6.01
N ILE A 173 1.07 0.07 5.24
CA ILE A 173 2.10 1.11 5.34
C ILE A 173 1.65 2.48 4.83
N LEU A 174 0.53 2.59 4.09
CA LEU A 174 0.10 3.88 3.51
C LEU A 174 -0.04 4.96 4.58
N GLY A 175 -0.71 4.64 5.69
CA GLY A 175 -0.92 5.59 6.79
C GLY A 175 0.42 6.09 7.34
N ASN A 176 1.33 5.15 7.63
CA ASN A 176 2.65 5.46 8.16
C ASN A 176 3.48 6.33 7.20
N VAL A 177 3.50 5.98 5.91
CA VAL A 177 4.22 6.75 4.89
C VAL A 177 3.64 8.15 4.74
N ASN A 178 2.31 8.29 4.75
CA ASN A 178 1.68 9.59 4.65
C ASN A 178 2.01 10.48 5.86
N THR A 179 2.11 9.91 7.07
CA THR A 179 2.62 10.62 8.24
C THR A 179 4.07 11.09 8.05
N TYR A 180 4.96 10.24 7.50
CA TYR A 180 6.34 10.63 7.19
C TYR A 180 6.41 11.76 6.16
N LEU A 181 5.60 11.69 5.11
CA LEU A 181 5.54 12.75 4.09
C LEU A 181 5.06 14.06 4.69
N VAL A 182 4.12 14.03 5.63
CA VAL A 182 3.70 15.22 6.36
C VAL A 182 4.86 15.74 7.22
N GLU A 183 5.53 14.91 8.00
CA GLU A 183 6.59 15.38 8.91
C GLU A 183 7.85 15.88 8.22
N LEU A 184 8.25 15.26 7.11
CA LEU A 184 9.47 15.60 6.39
C LEU A 184 9.31 16.82 5.48
N ASN A 185 8.09 17.08 4.97
CA ASN A 185 7.86 18.17 4.04
C ASN A 185 7.44 19.47 4.77
N PRO A 186 7.90 20.64 4.31
CA PRO A 186 7.49 21.93 4.86
C PRO A 186 5.99 22.15 4.67
N THR A 187 5.37 22.94 5.55
CA THR A 187 3.91 23.13 5.64
C THR A 187 3.25 23.46 4.29
N HIS A 188 3.87 24.31 3.48
CA HIS A 188 3.36 24.71 2.17
C HIS A 188 3.34 23.57 1.12
N LEU A 189 4.12 22.50 1.31
CA LEU A 189 4.23 21.36 0.37
C LEU A 189 3.59 20.07 0.88
N ARG A 190 3.13 20.02 2.14
CA ARG A 190 2.52 18.82 2.76
C ARG A 190 1.38 18.26 1.93
N GLY A 191 0.38 19.07 1.59
CA GLY A 191 -0.81 18.62 0.87
C GLY A 191 -0.51 18.06 -0.53
N MET A 192 0.50 18.62 -1.20
CA MET A 192 0.93 18.14 -2.53
C MET A 192 1.67 16.81 -2.42
N ALA A 193 2.53 16.65 -1.41
CA ALA A 193 3.28 15.42 -1.18
C ALA A 193 2.36 14.23 -0.85
N THR A 194 1.36 14.45 0.00
CA THR A 194 0.38 13.43 0.37
C THR A 194 -0.51 13.06 -0.82
N CYS A 195 -0.97 14.03 -1.59
CA CYS A 195 -1.75 13.76 -2.81
C CYS A 195 -0.96 12.94 -3.83
N LEU A 196 0.30 13.33 -4.10
CA LEU A 196 1.18 12.58 -5.00
C LEU A 196 1.39 11.14 -4.53
N SER A 197 1.47 10.93 -3.22
CA SER A 197 1.62 9.59 -2.63
C SER A 197 0.44 8.68 -2.95
N VAL A 198 -0.78 9.22 -2.89
CA VAL A 198 -2.01 8.48 -3.21
C VAL A 198 -2.08 8.22 -4.71
N VAL A 199 -1.67 9.16 -5.55
CA VAL A 199 -1.60 8.97 -7.01
C VAL A 199 -0.64 7.84 -7.36
N VAL A 200 0.56 7.82 -6.77
CA VAL A 200 1.55 6.74 -6.97
C VAL A 200 1.02 5.40 -6.45
N ALA A 201 0.42 5.38 -5.26
CA ALA A 201 -0.18 4.18 -4.67
C ALA A 201 -1.29 3.61 -5.56
N ARG A 202 -2.24 4.43 -6.02
CA ARG A 202 -3.34 3.98 -6.88
C ARG A 202 -2.85 3.61 -8.28
N GLY A 203 -1.98 4.41 -8.87
CA GLY A 203 -1.43 4.18 -10.20
C GLY A 203 -0.64 2.87 -10.29
N SER A 204 0.16 2.57 -9.27
CA SER A 204 0.87 1.29 -9.17
C SER A 204 -0.07 0.09 -9.04
N GLY A 205 -1.15 0.21 -8.25
CA GLY A 205 -2.20 -0.80 -8.18
C GLY A 205 -2.84 -1.10 -9.53
N PHE A 206 -3.22 -0.08 -10.29
CA PHE A 206 -3.80 -0.25 -11.63
C PHE A 206 -2.84 -0.97 -12.59
N PHE A 207 -1.57 -0.58 -12.61
CA PHE A 207 -0.57 -1.22 -13.45
C PHE A 207 -0.36 -2.69 -13.07
N SER A 208 -0.32 -2.99 -11.76
CA SER A 208 -0.18 -4.36 -11.27
C SER A 208 -1.36 -5.25 -11.65
N VAL A 209 -2.61 -4.76 -11.55
CA VAL A 209 -3.81 -5.53 -11.95
C VAL A 209 -3.67 -6.05 -13.38
N GLN A 210 -3.19 -5.20 -14.30
CA GLN A 210 -3.00 -5.58 -15.70
C GLN A 210 -1.88 -6.61 -15.86
N ILE A 211 -0.76 -6.46 -15.15
CA ILE A 211 0.32 -7.46 -15.14
C ILE A 211 -0.20 -8.81 -14.61
N ILE A 212 -0.91 -8.80 -13.48
CA ILE A 212 -1.49 -10.01 -12.89
C ILE A 212 -2.41 -10.70 -13.89
N ALA A 213 -3.30 -9.94 -14.53
CA ALA A 213 -4.23 -10.47 -15.53
C ALA A 213 -3.52 -11.25 -16.64
N SER A 214 -2.39 -10.73 -17.14
CA SER A 214 -1.64 -11.36 -18.23
C SER A 214 -0.78 -12.54 -17.78
N LEU A 215 -0.27 -12.54 -16.54
CA LEU A 215 0.68 -13.56 -16.08
C LEU A 215 0.04 -14.69 -15.26
N LEU A 216 -1.15 -14.48 -14.70
CA LEU A 216 -1.76 -15.44 -13.76
C LEU A 216 -2.03 -16.82 -14.39
N GLY A 217 -2.40 -16.87 -15.67
CA GLY A 217 -2.73 -18.12 -16.36
C GLY A 217 -1.51 -18.99 -16.73
N ASN A 218 -0.49 -18.38 -17.35
CA ASN A 218 0.64 -19.15 -17.93
C ASN A 218 1.92 -19.10 -17.07
N HIS A 219 2.07 -18.05 -16.26
CA HIS A 219 3.34 -17.71 -15.60
C HIS A 219 3.12 -17.28 -14.14
N CYS A 220 2.20 -17.95 -13.42
CA CYS A 220 1.90 -17.61 -12.02
C CYS A 220 3.13 -17.74 -11.10
N THR A 221 3.87 -18.85 -11.17
CA THR A 221 5.02 -19.08 -10.29
C THR A 221 6.10 -18.00 -10.43
N PRO A 222 6.63 -17.70 -11.64
CA PRO A 222 7.62 -16.63 -11.79
C PRO A 222 7.05 -15.24 -11.44
N MET A 223 5.75 -15.03 -11.66
CA MET A 223 5.07 -13.80 -11.25
C MET A 223 5.09 -13.64 -9.73
N LEU A 224 4.72 -14.66 -8.95
CA LEU A 224 4.81 -14.62 -7.48
C LEU A 224 6.23 -14.41 -6.98
N TYR A 225 7.22 -15.07 -7.57
CA TYR A 225 8.63 -14.80 -7.27
C TYR A 225 8.99 -13.33 -7.47
N GLY A 226 8.51 -12.71 -8.55
CA GLY A 226 8.68 -11.29 -8.83
C GLY A 226 8.07 -10.39 -7.74
N TYR A 227 6.84 -10.67 -7.30
CA TYR A 227 6.19 -9.90 -6.24
C TYR A 227 6.88 -10.08 -4.88
N VAL A 228 7.31 -11.30 -4.54
CA VAL A 228 8.08 -11.55 -3.30
C VAL A 228 9.42 -10.82 -3.34
N ALA A 229 10.14 -10.85 -4.46
CA ALA A 229 11.38 -10.10 -4.64
C ALA A 229 11.16 -8.58 -4.53
N LEU A 230 10.04 -8.08 -5.05
CA LEU A 230 9.65 -6.68 -4.98
C LEU A 230 9.29 -6.24 -3.54
N VAL A 231 8.64 -7.09 -2.74
CA VAL A 231 8.43 -6.82 -1.31
C VAL A 231 9.75 -6.88 -0.54
N MET A 232 10.65 -7.81 -0.89
CA MET A 232 11.99 -7.90 -0.30
C MET A 232 12.87 -6.68 -0.61
N SER A 233 12.81 -6.16 -1.83
CA SER A 233 13.50 -4.91 -2.16
C SER A 233 12.88 -3.72 -1.42
N GLY A 234 11.57 -3.70 -1.23
CA GLY A 234 10.87 -2.76 -0.34
C GLY A 234 11.40 -2.83 1.09
N PHE A 235 11.55 -4.02 1.66
CA PHE A 235 12.15 -4.23 2.98
C PHE A 235 13.57 -3.66 3.06
N PHE A 236 14.43 -3.96 2.07
CA PHE A 236 15.79 -3.45 2.02
C PHE A 236 15.82 -1.91 1.98
N VAL A 237 14.98 -1.30 1.14
CA VAL A 237 14.85 0.17 1.05
C VAL A 237 14.28 0.77 2.34
N ALA A 238 13.37 0.08 3.03
CA ALA A 238 12.83 0.52 4.31
C ALA A 238 13.88 0.63 5.42
N THR A 239 15.01 -0.09 5.31
CA THR A 239 16.11 0.04 6.29
C THR A 239 16.78 1.42 6.24
N PHE A 240 16.84 2.03 5.05
CA PHE A 240 17.39 3.36 4.80
C PHE A 240 16.47 4.51 5.25
N LEU A 241 15.26 4.19 5.73
CA LEU A 241 14.32 5.20 6.20
C LEU A 241 14.92 5.97 7.40
N PRO A 242 14.82 7.31 7.46
CA PRO A 242 15.33 8.07 8.60
C PRO A 242 14.68 7.60 9.91
N PRO A 243 15.43 7.52 11.02
CA PRO A 243 14.86 7.20 12.32
C PRO A 243 13.85 8.26 12.73
N ASP A 244 12.80 7.85 13.44
CA ASP A 244 11.81 8.77 13.99
C ASP A 244 12.51 9.78 14.91
N THR A 245 12.53 11.05 14.51
CA THR A 245 12.90 12.13 15.42
C THR A 245 11.89 12.08 16.55
N LYS A 246 12.33 11.64 17.73
CA LYS A 246 11.47 11.61 18.93
C LYS A 246 10.92 13.02 19.11
N SER A 247 9.63 13.20 18.85
CA SER A 247 8.92 14.43 19.17
C SER A 247 8.83 14.53 20.70
N LYS A 248 9.93 14.99 21.31
CA LYS A 248 9.94 15.69 22.59
C LYS A 248 10.22 17.19 22.35
N MET A 249 10.04 17.66 21.12
CA MET A 249 10.36 19.04 20.71
C MET A 249 9.13 19.83 20.23
N ASN A 250 7.91 19.29 20.34
CA ASN A 250 6.69 20.05 20.03
C ASN A 250 5.94 20.56 21.27
N GLU A 251 6.33 20.19 22.48
CA GLU A 251 5.77 20.81 23.70
C GLU A 251 6.59 22.06 24.07
N ASN A 252 7.92 21.99 23.99
CA ASN A 252 8.77 23.12 24.40
C ASN A 252 8.87 24.26 23.37
N GLU A 253 8.68 23.99 22.08
CA GLU A 253 8.75 25.03 21.02
C GLU A 253 7.39 25.71 20.80
N VAL A 254 6.27 25.05 21.11
CA VAL A 254 4.93 25.65 21.14
C VAL A 254 4.78 26.50 22.40
N VAL A 255 5.19 26.00 23.58
CA VAL A 255 5.18 26.77 24.84
C VAL A 255 6.11 27.98 24.76
N ARG A 256 7.30 27.86 24.16
CA ARG A 256 8.23 29.00 23.99
C ARG A 256 7.72 30.06 23.01
N ASN A 257 6.92 29.68 22.01
CA ASN A 257 6.34 30.63 21.05
C ASN A 257 5.02 31.26 21.56
N GLU A 258 4.28 30.59 22.44
CA GLU A 258 3.14 31.19 23.16
C GLU A 258 3.60 32.20 24.22
N GLU A 259 4.68 31.92 24.95
CA GLU A 259 5.19 32.82 26.01
C GLU A 259 5.93 34.06 25.45
N ALA A 260 6.38 34.01 24.20
CA ALA A 260 7.00 35.15 23.52
C ALA A 260 5.99 36.09 22.82
N ALA A 261 4.70 35.72 22.78
CA ALA A 261 3.65 36.46 22.07
C ALA A 261 2.76 37.34 22.97
N ASP A 262 2.98 37.38 24.28
CA ASP A 262 2.27 38.25 25.22
C ASP A 262 3.18 39.39 25.73
N PRO A 263 3.27 40.53 25.02
CA PRO A 263 3.73 41.75 25.65
C PRO A 263 2.61 42.27 26.58
N GLU A 264 2.88 42.24 27.88
CA GLU A 264 2.07 42.85 28.94
C GLU A 264 1.38 44.15 28.48
N ILE A 265 0.05 44.15 28.43
CA ILE A 265 -0.75 45.37 28.36
C ILE A 265 -1.11 45.74 29.80
N PRO A 266 -0.69 46.91 30.31
CA PRO A 266 -0.90 47.29 31.70
C PRO A 266 -2.38 47.57 31.96
N LYS A 267 -2.90 47.09 33.09
CA LYS A 267 -4.21 47.49 33.62
C LYS A 267 -3.99 48.38 34.84
N GLU A 268 -4.50 49.61 34.72
CA GLU A 268 -4.73 50.68 35.72
C GLU A 268 -3.77 50.85 36.90
#